data_AF-A0A099EUL6-F1
#
_entry.id   AF-A0A099EUL6-F1
#
_cell.length_a   1.000
_cell.length_b   1.000
_cell.length_c   1.000
_cell.angle_alpha   90.00
_cell.angle_beta   90.00
_cell.angle_gamma   90.00
#
_symmetry.space_group_name_H-M   'P 1'
#
loop_
_entity.id
_entity.type
_entity.pdbx_description
1 polymer ?
#
loop_
_entity_poly.entity_id
_entity_poly.type
_entity_poly.pdbx_seq_one_letter_code
_entity_poly.pdbx_strand_id
1 'polypeptide(L)'
;PVVVGNVFNGKNDAPYPLPAHKTRAVWRSNTHQGSGFNEISFEDQSGIEDMFFHAQKDLTTKVLNNSSANIGANRVENITNNASLVIGDNAVERVGRNKNVTVGGSGGGLLGMLMPLLQAGGRLFRKTGQKAGLPPVTGMGGHVAGGQDLPVEMMALLGNAGFSQSGDHRSGQGVSQSGQAASLAGQIGSMIGGSGVLNSVVERFRTDTIGLARTEQIGLAKNTVVGNIMTTSVGKTMKVKVGEDYDLETKKSIFNRTVRHTLHAREKFIIGGPGGTIIIDETGVTIKARHFRVRSPNVDFSSGNPDQVDALNSDKAFVQECKAGKGGDS
;
A
#
# COMPACT_ATOMS: atom_id res chain seq x y z
N PRO A 1 -9.77 4.33 69.76
CA PRO A 1 -8.66 3.41 69.41
C PRO A 1 -8.07 3.83 68.06
N VAL A 2 -6.75 3.66 67.84
CA VAL A 2 -6.06 4.00 66.57
C VAL A 2 -5.46 2.73 65.99
N VAL A 3 -5.67 2.49 64.69
CA VAL A 3 -5.05 1.39 63.96
C VAL A 3 -3.75 1.89 63.33
N VAL A 4 -2.62 1.23 63.63
CA VAL A 4 -1.28 1.62 63.18
C VAL A 4 -0.68 0.67 62.14
N GLY A 5 -1.38 -0.41 61.80
CA GLY A 5 -0.91 -1.37 60.83
C GLY A 5 -1.91 -2.48 60.55
N ASN A 6 -1.64 -3.19 59.48
CA ASN A 6 -2.43 -4.27 58.93
C ASN A 6 -1.47 -5.39 58.51
N VAL A 7 -1.87 -6.63 58.81
CA VAL A 7 -1.05 -7.82 58.58
C VAL A 7 -1.86 -8.86 57.80
N PHE A 8 -1.19 -9.56 56.88
CA PHE A 8 -1.73 -10.77 56.28
C PHE A 8 -1.84 -11.87 57.34
N ASN A 9 -2.81 -12.77 57.16
CA ASN A 9 -3.08 -13.90 58.06
C ASN A 9 -3.78 -15.02 57.28
N GLY A 10 -4.03 -16.18 57.90
CA GLY A 10 -4.63 -17.34 57.19
C GLY A 10 -6.06 -17.16 56.66
N LYS A 11 -6.72 -16.02 56.92
CA LYS A 11 -7.97 -15.63 56.24
C LYS A 11 -7.76 -14.57 55.16
N ASN A 12 -6.69 -13.79 55.27
CA ASN A 12 -6.31 -12.72 54.34
C ASN A 12 -4.90 -13.00 53.83
N ASP A 13 -4.82 -13.83 52.80
CA ASP A 13 -3.55 -14.24 52.21
C ASP A 13 -2.83 -13.08 51.52
N ALA A 14 -1.52 -13.25 51.34
CA ALA A 14 -0.75 -12.35 50.48
C ALA A 14 -1.26 -12.43 49.02
N PRO A 15 -1.13 -11.36 48.22
CA PRO A 15 -1.60 -11.34 46.83
C PRO A 15 -1.01 -12.42 45.92
N TYR A 16 0.17 -12.93 46.28
CA TYR A 16 0.84 -14.06 45.64
C TYR A 16 1.35 -15.05 46.70
N PRO A 17 1.37 -16.37 46.41
CA PRO A 17 1.87 -17.37 47.33
C PRO A 17 3.34 -17.15 47.73
N LEU A 18 3.61 -17.17 49.04
CA LEU A 18 4.95 -17.13 49.61
C LEU A 18 5.38 -18.53 50.09
N PRO A 19 6.66 -18.90 49.96
CA PRO A 19 7.82 -18.09 49.54
C PRO A 19 8.10 -18.09 48.03
N ALA A 20 7.22 -18.67 47.20
CA ALA A 20 7.44 -18.80 45.76
C ALA A 20 7.69 -17.45 45.05
N HIS A 21 6.94 -16.40 45.43
CA HIS A 21 7.06 -15.04 44.87
C HIS A 21 7.76 -14.05 45.82
N LYS A 22 8.76 -14.51 46.56
CA LYS A 22 9.49 -13.69 47.56
C LYS A 22 10.22 -12.46 46.98
N THR A 23 10.46 -12.43 45.68
CA THR A 23 11.13 -11.35 44.94
C THR A 23 10.15 -10.33 44.35
N ARG A 24 8.85 -10.46 44.63
CA ARG A 24 7.83 -9.59 44.06
C ARG A 24 7.29 -8.58 45.07
N ALA A 25 7.37 -7.30 44.72
CA ALA A 25 6.70 -6.22 45.45
C ALA A 25 5.36 -5.91 44.77
N VAL A 26 4.25 -5.88 45.53
CA VAL A 26 2.89 -5.81 44.95
C VAL A 26 2.01 -4.86 45.71
N TRP A 27 1.44 -3.89 45.00
CA TRP A 27 0.33 -3.07 45.47
C TRP A 27 -0.91 -3.41 44.64
N ARG A 28 -1.83 -4.18 45.23
CA ARG A 28 -3.05 -4.65 44.58
C ARG A 28 -4.29 -4.19 45.36
N SER A 29 -5.27 -3.62 44.66
CA SER A 29 -6.59 -3.31 45.21
C SER A 29 -7.57 -4.48 45.03
N ASN A 30 -8.74 -4.44 45.68
CA ASN A 30 -9.88 -5.27 45.31
C ASN A 30 -11.03 -4.35 44.91
N THR A 31 -11.68 -4.61 43.77
CA THR A 31 -12.83 -3.82 43.34
C THR A 31 -13.92 -3.88 44.43
N HIS A 32 -14.28 -2.72 44.98
CA HIS A 32 -15.33 -2.66 45.99
C HIS A 32 -16.69 -2.94 45.34
N GLN A 33 -17.45 -3.88 45.90
CA GLN A 33 -18.78 -4.29 45.39
C GLN A 33 -18.76 -4.74 43.92
N GLY A 34 -17.65 -5.36 43.50
CA GLY A 34 -17.49 -5.92 42.17
C GLY A 34 -16.39 -6.96 42.14
N SER A 35 -16.04 -7.41 40.94
CA SER A 35 -14.90 -8.29 40.70
C SER A 35 -13.74 -7.52 40.06
N GLY A 36 -12.52 -8.04 40.24
CA GLY A 36 -11.32 -7.48 39.62
C GLY A 36 -10.43 -6.69 40.57
N PHE A 37 -9.35 -6.14 40.03
CA PHE A 37 -8.31 -5.47 40.81
C PHE A 37 -7.52 -4.49 39.94
N ASN A 38 -6.96 -3.45 40.56
CA ASN A 38 -5.85 -2.69 39.95
C ASN A 38 -4.56 -3.17 40.61
N GLU A 39 -3.48 -3.20 39.84
CA GLU A 39 -2.18 -3.65 40.34
C GLU A 39 -1.03 -2.85 39.76
N ILE A 40 -0.06 -2.58 40.63
CA ILE A 40 1.31 -2.29 40.24
C ILE A 40 2.18 -3.33 40.95
N SER A 41 2.99 -4.06 40.19
CA SER A 41 3.96 -5.00 40.76
C SER A 41 5.32 -4.93 40.08
N PHE A 42 6.33 -5.30 40.86
CA PHE A 42 7.74 -5.32 40.47
C PHE A 42 8.29 -6.72 40.77
N GLU A 43 8.88 -7.37 39.78
CA GLU A 43 9.62 -8.61 39.91
C GLU A 43 11.11 -8.30 39.89
N ASP A 44 11.82 -8.60 40.98
CA ASP A 44 13.25 -8.31 41.14
C ASP A 44 14.13 -9.57 41.00
N GLN A 45 13.57 -10.70 40.57
CA GLN A 45 14.34 -11.91 40.32
C GLN A 45 15.22 -11.74 39.07
N SER A 46 16.53 -11.88 39.25
CA SER A 46 17.51 -11.68 38.18
C SER A 46 17.22 -12.52 36.94
N GLY A 47 17.19 -11.89 35.78
CA GLY A 47 16.95 -12.49 34.47
C GLY A 47 15.47 -12.60 34.08
N ILE A 48 14.55 -12.27 34.98
CA ILE A 48 13.11 -12.23 34.73
C ILE A 48 12.46 -10.97 35.32
N GLU A 49 13.24 -9.89 35.42
CA GLU A 49 12.78 -8.62 35.97
C GLU A 49 11.59 -8.09 35.15
N ASP A 50 10.53 -7.66 35.84
CA ASP A 50 9.30 -7.18 35.21
C ASP A 50 8.64 -6.10 36.04
N MET A 51 7.91 -5.23 35.36
CA MET A 51 7.06 -4.23 35.98
C MET A 51 5.67 -4.32 35.35
N PHE A 52 4.70 -4.73 36.15
CA PHE A 52 3.34 -4.96 35.68
C PHE A 52 2.41 -3.84 36.14
N PHE A 53 1.64 -3.32 35.18
CA PHE A 53 0.58 -2.36 35.42
C PHE A 53 -0.74 -2.89 34.90
N HIS A 54 -1.71 -3.03 35.80
CA HIS A 54 -3.06 -3.44 35.46
C HIS A 54 -4.07 -2.39 35.92
N ALA A 55 -4.80 -1.85 34.95
CA ALA A 55 -5.99 -1.07 35.20
C ALA A 55 -7.21 -1.95 34.89
N GLN A 56 -8.06 -2.18 35.90
CA GLN A 56 -9.27 -3.00 35.73
C GLN A 56 -10.22 -2.46 34.67
N LYS A 57 -10.14 -1.14 34.38
CA LYS A 57 -11.11 -0.48 33.51
C LYS A 57 -10.54 0.65 32.66
N ASP A 58 -10.27 1.82 33.22
CA ASP A 58 -9.71 2.96 32.48
C ASP A 58 -8.29 3.25 33.00
N LEU A 59 -7.30 3.39 32.10
CA LEU A 59 -5.97 3.94 32.41
C LEU A 59 -5.82 5.31 31.73
N THR A 60 -5.74 6.37 32.53
CA THR A 60 -5.51 7.73 32.03
C THR A 60 -4.11 8.19 32.43
N THR A 61 -3.27 8.50 31.44
CA THR A 61 -1.94 9.07 31.67
C THR A 61 -1.95 10.53 31.22
N LYS A 62 -1.75 11.46 32.17
CA LYS A 62 -1.62 12.90 31.89
C LYS A 62 -0.21 13.36 32.24
N VAL A 63 0.54 13.81 31.24
CA VAL A 63 1.86 14.39 31.41
C VAL A 63 1.79 15.86 31.03
N LEU A 64 2.13 16.76 31.95
CA LEU A 64 1.99 18.21 31.74
C LEU A 64 3.15 18.85 30.97
N ASN A 65 4.27 18.14 30.85
CA ASN A 65 5.49 18.64 30.23
C ASN A 65 6.03 17.60 29.24
N ASN A 66 7.02 16.81 29.64
CA ASN A 66 7.71 15.86 28.76
C ASN A 66 7.39 14.42 29.11
N SER A 67 7.01 13.63 28.09
CA SER A 67 6.93 12.17 28.17
C SER A 67 7.99 11.58 27.24
N SER A 68 8.83 10.68 27.75
CA SER A 68 9.90 10.03 26.99
C SER A 68 9.90 8.53 27.27
N ALA A 69 9.99 7.72 26.22
CA ALA A 69 10.15 6.28 26.32
C ALA A 69 11.36 5.84 25.50
N ASN A 70 12.29 5.13 26.14
CA ASN A 70 13.40 4.46 25.47
C ASN A 70 13.22 2.95 25.67
N ILE A 71 12.94 2.23 24.59
CA ILE A 71 12.72 0.79 24.60
C ILE A 71 13.93 0.14 23.94
N GLY A 72 14.78 -0.52 24.74
CA GLY A 72 16.04 -1.10 24.27
C GLY A 72 15.88 -2.31 23.34
N ALA A 73 14.69 -2.92 23.31
CA ALA A 73 14.36 -4.06 22.46
C ALA A 73 13.08 -3.81 21.66
N ASN A 74 11.94 -4.38 22.08
CA ASN A 74 10.71 -4.40 21.30
C ASN A 74 9.57 -3.66 22.02
N ARG A 75 8.76 -2.93 21.25
CA ARG A 75 7.46 -2.41 21.69
C ARG A 75 6.36 -3.15 20.93
N VAL A 76 5.40 -3.70 21.65
CA VAL A 76 4.19 -4.33 21.09
C VAL A 76 2.99 -3.59 21.66
N GLU A 77 2.07 -3.18 20.78
CA GLU A 77 0.85 -2.47 21.15
C GLU A 77 -0.32 -3.10 20.41
N ASN A 78 -1.35 -3.50 21.16
CA ASN A 78 -2.58 -4.06 20.59
C ASN A 78 -3.77 -3.23 21.06
N ILE A 79 -4.55 -2.76 20.10
CA ILE A 79 -5.72 -1.91 20.33
C ILE A 79 -6.91 -2.55 19.61
N THR A 80 -7.81 -3.16 20.38
CA THR A 80 -8.93 -3.94 19.84
C THR A 80 -9.97 -3.09 19.12
N ASN A 81 -10.16 -1.85 19.57
CA ASN A 81 -11.17 -0.95 19.01
C ASN A 81 -10.52 0.16 18.17
N ASN A 82 -10.26 1.32 18.79
CA ASN A 82 -9.83 2.51 18.06
C ASN A 82 -8.57 3.11 18.69
N ALA A 83 -7.66 3.56 17.83
CA ALA A 83 -6.51 4.39 18.19
C ALA A 83 -6.67 5.76 17.52
N SER A 84 -6.48 6.85 18.28
CA SER A 84 -6.46 8.22 17.74
C SER A 84 -5.18 8.91 18.20
N LEU A 85 -4.37 9.34 17.24
CA LEU A 85 -3.13 10.06 17.48
C LEU A 85 -3.25 11.44 16.85
N VAL A 86 -3.28 12.46 17.70
CA VAL A 86 -3.28 13.87 17.28
C VAL A 86 -1.94 14.47 17.70
N ILE A 87 -1.20 14.98 16.72
CA ILE A 87 0.08 15.65 16.92
C ILE A 87 -0.11 17.10 16.48
N GLY A 88 0.05 18.04 17.42
CA GLY A 88 -0.23 19.46 17.18
C GLY A 88 0.81 20.18 16.32
N ASP A 89 1.99 19.57 16.14
CA ASP A 89 3.07 20.12 15.33
C ASP A 89 3.72 18.99 14.50
N ASN A 90 4.91 18.51 14.86
CA ASN A 90 5.68 17.59 14.02
C ASN A 90 5.62 16.13 14.47
N ALA A 91 5.38 15.23 13.51
CA ALA A 91 5.54 13.78 13.66
C ALA A 91 6.72 13.32 12.79
N VAL A 92 7.75 12.72 13.41
CA VAL A 92 8.91 12.17 12.69
C VAL A 92 8.98 10.68 12.96
N GLU A 93 8.88 9.89 11.89
CA GLU A 93 9.03 8.45 11.95
C GLU A 93 10.15 8.01 11.01
N ARG A 94 11.16 7.36 11.57
CA ARG A 94 12.27 6.77 10.82
C ARG A 94 12.28 5.28 11.04
N VAL A 95 12.08 4.53 9.96
CA VAL A 95 12.12 3.07 9.97
C VAL A 95 13.41 2.61 9.31
N GLY A 96 14.27 1.91 10.07
CA GLY A 96 15.59 1.48 9.58
C GLY A 96 15.55 0.27 8.64
N ARG A 97 14.44 -0.48 8.64
CA ARG A 97 14.19 -1.63 7.77
C ARG A 97 12.83 -1.48 7.08
N ASN A 98 11.85 -2.31 7.43
CA ASN A 98 10.58 -2.39 6.73
C ASN A 98 9.45 -1.73 7.54
N LYS A 99 8.54 -1.05 6.84
CA LYS A 99 7.27 -0.57 7.38
C LYS A 99 6.13 -1.19 6.58
N ASN A 100 5.35 -2.05 7.22
CA ASN A 100 4.16 -2.65 6.63
C ASN A 100 2.93 -1.97 7.22
N VAL A 101 2.10 -1.39 6.35
CA VAL A 101 0.83 -0.77 6.74
C VAL A 101 -0.27 -1.48 5.96
N THR A 102 -1.19 -2.11 6.70
CA THR A 102 -2.37 -2.75 6.12
C THR A 102 -3.59 -2.03 6.67
N VAL A 103 -4.47 -1.57 5.78
CA VAL A 103 -5.70 -0.86 6.15
C VAL A 103 -6.88 -1.68 5.67
N GLY A 104 -7.63 -2.23 6.63
CA GLY A 104 -8.73 -3.18 6.43
C GLY A 104 -8.34 -4.50 5.78
N GLY A 105 -9.35 -5.36 5.68
CA GLY A 105 -9.18 -6.78 5.39
C GLY A 105 -9.57 -7.64 6.58
N SER A 106 -10.87 -7.85 6.78
CA SER A 106 -11.31 -9.07 7.44
C SER A 106 -11.12 -10.23 6.46
N GLY A 107 -10.01 -10.96 6.57
CA GLY A 107 -9.77 -12.20 5.84
C GLY A 107 -9.18 -12.07 4.42
N GLY A 108 -8.73 -13.21 3.88
CA GLY A 108 -7.97 -13.35 2.64
C GLY A 108 -8.65 -12.92 1.33
N GLY A 109 -9.77 -12.21 1.36
CA GLY A 109 -10.50 -11.74 0.18
C GLY A 109 -9.74 -10.69 -0.64
N LEU A 110 -9.12 -9.70 0.01
CA LEU A 110 -8.29 -8.69 -0.68
C LEU A 110 -7.06 -9.33 -1.33
N LEU A 111 -6.44 -10.30 -0.63
CA LEU A 111 -5.33 -11.08 -1.14
C LEU A 111 -5.75 -11.92 -2.36
N GLY A 112 -6.89 -12.61 -2.29
CA GLY A 112 -7.44 -13.40 -3.39
C GLY A 112 -7.66 -12.61 -4.68
N MET A 113 -8.17 -11.36 -4.58
CA MET A 113 -8.35 -10.48 -5.74
C MET A 113 -7.04 -9.96 -6.34
N LEU A 114 -5.99 -9.76 -5.53
CA LEU A 114 -4.71 -9.24 -5.99
C LEU A 114 -3.78 -10.33 -6.58
N MET A 115 -3.98 -11.61 -6.24
CA MET A 115 -3.09 -12.70 -6.70
C MET A 115 -2.92 -12.78 -8.24
N PRO A 116 -3.98 -12.70 -9.07
CA PRO A 116 -3.82 -12.72 -10.53
C PRO A 116 -3.01 -11.52 -11.06
N LEU A 117 -3.19 -10.33 -10.45
CA LEU A 117 -2.48 -9.11 -10.82
C LEU A 117 -0.99 -9.17 -10.42
N LEU A 118 -0.68 -9.74 -9.25
CA LEU A 118 0.69 -10.00 -8.81
C LEU A 118 1.44 -10.91 -9.78
N GLN A 119 0.80 -12.00 -10.23
CA GLN A 119 1.40 -12.94 -11.18
C GLN A 119 1.63 -12.33 -12.58
N ALA A 120 0.76 -11.41 -13.02
CA ALA A 120 0.93 -10.69 -14.26
C ALA A 120 2.07 -9.65 -14.16
N GLY A 121 2.09 -8.87 -13.07
CA GLY A 121 3.11 -7.86 -12.80
C GLY A 121 4.53 -8.43 -12.62
N GLY A 122 4.67 -9.55 -11.91
CA GLY A 122 5.96 -10.22 -11.69
C GLY A 122 6.63 -10.70 -12.99
N ARG A 123 5.83 -11.19 -13.96
CA ARG A 123 6.33 -11.58 -15.29
C ARG A 123 6.83 -10.38 -16.10
N LEU A 124 6.19 -9.23 -15.98
CA LEU A 124 6.60 -7.99 -16.66
C LEU A 124 7.87 -7.38 -16.05
N PHE A 125 7.99 -7.43 -14.71
CA PHE A 125 9.18 -6.97 -13.99
C PHE A 125 10.42 -7.79 -14.33
N ARG A 126 10.34 -9.12 -14.39
CA ARG A 126 11.51 -9.96 -14.77
C ARG A 126 12.05 -9.61 -16.15
N LYS A 127 11.16 -9.45 -17.15
CA LYS A 127 11.55 -9.10 -18.52
C LYS A 127 12.13 -7.70 -18.65
N THR A 128 11.70 -6.76 -17.80
CA THR A 128 12.14 -5.35 -17.87
C THR A 128 13.38 -5.10 -17.01
N GLY A 129 13.46 -5.70 -15.82
CA GLY A 129 14.61 -5.63 -14.91
C GLY A 129 15.85 -6.31 -15.48
N GLN A 130 15.70 -7.48 -16.14
CA GLN A 130 16.80 -8.14 -16.85
C GLN A 130 17.33 -7.29 -18.02
N LYS A 131 16.47 -6.56 -18.73
CA LYS A 131 16.88 -5.64 -19.80
C LYS A 131 17.49 -4.33 -19.28
N ALA A 132 17.21 -3.95 -18.03
CA ALA A 132 17.71 -2.74 -17.41
C ALA A 132 18.99 -2.94 -16.59
N GLY A 133 19.46 -4.18 -16.42
CA GLY A 133 20.66 -4.51 -15.63
C GLY A 133 20.50 -4.32 -14.13
N LEU A 134 19.26 -4.27 -13.63
CA LEU A 134 18.97 -4.06 -12.21
C LEU A 134 18.98 -5.41 -11.45
N PRO A 135 19.57 -5.48 -10.24
CA PRO A 135 19.47 -6.67 -9.41
C PRO A 135 17.99 -6.98 -9.09
N PRO A 136 17.59 -8.26 -9.01
CA PRO A 136 16.20 -8.62 -8.75
C PRO A 136 15.74 -8.11 -7.38
N VAL A 137 14.64 -7.37 -7.36
CA VAL A 137 13.98 -6.93 -6.12
C VAL A 137 13.34 -8.15 -5.46
N THR A 138 14.03 -8.74 -4.50
CA THR A 138 13.63 -9.98 -3.81
C THR A 138 12.50 -9.79 -2.80
N GLY A 139 12.18 -8.56 -2.40
CA GLY A 139 11.23 -8.29 -1.30
C GLY A 139 9.74 -8.49 -1.64
N MET A 140 9.31 -8.18 -2.87
CA MET A 140 7.87 -8.13 -3.20
C MET A 140 7.45 -9.07 -4.34
N GLY A 141 8.40 -9.84 -4.89
CA GLY A 141 8.17 -10.80 -5.97
C GLY A 141 9.23 -11.91 -6.08
N GLY A 142 10.17 -11.99 -5.14
CA GLY A 142 11.25 -12.98 -5.13
C GLY A 142 10.80 -14.41 -4.81
N HIS A 143 9.63 -14.58 -4.21
CA HIS A 143 9.11 -15.87 -3.74
C HIS A 143 7.84 -16.35 -4.46
N VAL A 144 7.51 -15.83 -5.65
CA VAL A 144 6.51 -16.49 -6.54
C VAL A 144 7.23 -17.45 -7.49
N ALA A 145 8.11 -18.28 -6.92
CA ALA A 145 8.78 -19.36 -7.62
C ALA A 145 8.54 -20.64 -6.81
N GLY A 146 7.35 -21.22 -6.98
CA GLY A 146 7.15 -22.66 -6.79
C GLY A 146 6.88 -23.19 -5.39
N GLY A 147 6.35 -22.42 -4.44
CA GLY A 147 5.97 -22.95 -3.11
C GLY A 147 4.77 -22.23 -2.51
N GLN A 148 4.02 -22.93 -1.66
CA GLN A 148 2.89 -22.41 -0.85
C GLN A 148 3.34 -21.44 0.26
N ASP A 149 4.59 -21.00 0.24
CA ASP A 149 5.18 -20.17 1.29
C ASP A 149 4.77 -18.71 1.09
N LEU A 150 3.89 -18.27 1.98
CA LEU A 150 3.49 -16.87 2.08
C LEU A 150 4.69 -16.03 2.53
N PRO A 151 4.94 -14.85 1.93
CA PRO A 151 6.02 -13.99 2.35
C PRO A 151 5.94 -13.67 3.85
N VAL A 152 7.07 -13.46 4.51
CA VAL A 152 7.15 -13.15 5.96
C VAL A 152 6.24 -11.97 6.35
N GLU A 153 6.05 -11.02 5.43
CA GLU A 153 5.14 -9.87 5.56
C GLU A 153 3.65 -10.27 5.63
N MET A 154 3.29 -11.39 5.00
CA MET A 154 1.95 -11.97 4.98
C MET A 154 1.74 -12.96 6.15
N MET A 155 2.80 -13.62 6.63
CA MET A 155 2.77 -14.40 7.88
C MET A 155 2.58 -13.51 9.12
N ALA A 156 3.16 -12.31 9.14
CA ALA A 156 2.92 -11.33 10.22
C ALA A 156 1.44 -10.90 10.31
N LEU A 157 0.71 -10.89 9.18
CA LEU A 157 -0.72 -10.59 9.14
C LEU A 157 -1.59 -11.77 9.64
N LEU A 158 -1.11 -13.01 9.47
CA LEU A 158 -1.78 -14.23 9.93
C LEU A 158 -1.47 -14.56 11.42
N GLY A 159 -0.35 -14.07 11.94
CA GLY A 159 0.06 -14.26 13.34
C GLY A 159 -0.84 -13.59 14.38
N ASN A 160 -1.77 -12.72 13.97
CA ASN A 160 -2.70 -12.02 14.86
C ASN A 160 -3.86 -12.92 15.40
N ALA A 161 -4.00 -14.17 14.93
CA ALA A 161 -5.05 -15.07 15.42
C ALA A 161 -4.86 -15.51 16.88
N GLY A 162 -3.66 -15.39 17.44
CA GLY A 162 -3.32 -15.86 18.80
C GLY A 162 -3.75 -14.95 19.95
N PHE A 163 -4.30 -13.76 19.70
CA PHE A 163 -4.64 -12.78 20.75
C PHE A 163 -6.15 -12.56 20.91
N SER A 164 -6.98 -13.39 20.30
CA SER A 164 -8.46 -13.28 20.33
C SER A 164 -9.10 -13.69 21.67
N GLN A 165 -8.34 -13.84 22.76
CA GLN A 165 -8.83 -14.47 24.01
C GLN A 165 -8.67 -13.61 25.28
N SER A 166 -8.59 -12.28 25.14
CA SER A 166 -8.69 -11.36 26.28
C SER A 166 -9.83 -10.35 26.06
N GLY A 167 -11.03 -10.88 25.81
CA GLY A 167 -12.26 -10.10 25.85
C GLY A 167 -12.99 -10.40 27.14
N ASP A 168 -13.06 -9.45 28.06
CA ASP A 168 -14.32 -8.75 28.30
C ASP A 168 -14.29 -7.79 29.51
N HIS A 169 -15.31 -6.91 29.52
CA HIS A 169 -15.91 -6.17 30.64
C HIS A 169 -15.52 -4.69 30.83
N ARG A 170 -16.28 -3.84 30.12
CA ARG A 170 -16.52 -2.41 30.38
C ARG A 170 -17.38 -2.21 31.64
N SER A 171 -17.05 -1.22 32.50
CA SER A 171 -18.02 -0.21 33.03
C SER A 171 -17.43 0.76 34.09
N GLY A 172 -17.73 2.07 33.91
CA GLY A 172 -17.59 3.25 34.82
C GLY A 172 -16.24 3.53 35.54
N GLN A 173 -15.49 4.62 35.27
CA GLN A 173 -15.78 5.98 35.76
C GLN A 173 -15.04 7.16 35.03
N GLY A 174 -14.23 6.96 33.99
CA GLY A 174 -13.54 8.04 33.24
C GLY A 174 -14.41 8.85 32.24
N VAL A 175 -15.71 9.03 32.52
CA VAL A 175 -16.76 9.40 31.54
C VAL A 175 -16.67 10.84 31.01
N SER A 176 -16.01 11.78 31.68
CA SER A 176 -15.96 13.17 31.20
C SER A 176 -14.86 13.45 30.17
N GLN A 177 -13.73 12.74 30.22
CA GLN A 177 -12.65 12.86 29.22
C GLN A 177 -12.76 11.78 28.13
N SER A 178 -13.30 10.60 28.47
CA SER A 178 -13.73 9.60 27.48
C SER A 178 -14.97 10.04 26.70
N GLY A 179 -15.80 10.98 27.17
CA GLY A 179 -16.94 11.47 26.39
C GLY A 179 -16.53 12.11 25.05
N GLN A 180 -15.40 12.84 25.02
CA GLN A 180 -14.86 13.44 23.80
C GLN A 180 -14.01 12.45 22.98
N ALA A 181 -13.23 11.58 23.63
CA ALA A 181 -12.48 10.53 22.94
C ALA A 181 -13.38 9.41 22.41
N ALA A 182 -14.51 9.12 23.06
CA ALA A 182 -15.53 8.17 22.63
C ALA A 182 -16.53 8.79 21.67
N SER A 183 -16.81 10.11 21.74
CA SER A 183 -17.53 10.80 20.66
C SER A 183 -16.67 10.89 19.40
N LEU A 184 -15.37 11.15 19.54
CA LEU A 184 -14.42 11.07 18.42
C LEU A 184 -14.25 9.62 17.94
N ALA A 185 -14.12 8.63 18.82
CA ALA A 185 -14.05 7.22 18.42
C ALA A 185 -15.37 6.71 17.81
N GLY A 186 -16.51 7.24 18.25
CA GLY A 186 -17.84 6.96 17.68
C GLY A 186 -18.05 7.67 16.35
N GLN A 187 -17.50 8.88 16.17
CA GLN A 187 -17.45 9.61 14.90
C GLN A 187 -16.45 8.99 13.92
N ILE A 188 -15.30 8.50 14.40
CA ILE A 188 -14.35 7.67 13.63
C ILE A 188 -15.03 6.37 13.22
N GLY A 189 -15.77 5.71 14.14
CA GLY A 189 -16.54 4.51 13.85
C GLY A 189 -17.61 4.72 12.78
N SER A 190 -18.24 5.90 12.71
CA SER A 190 -19.24 6.23 11.69
C SER A 190 -18.65 6.75 10.38
N MET A 191 -17.47 7.39 10.40
CA MET A 191 -16.73 7.82 9.20
C MET A 191 -15.93 6.69 8.54
N ILE A 192 -15.60 5.62 9.27
CA ILE A 192 -14.87 4.42 8.80
C ILE A 192 -15.85 3.22 8.61
N GLY A 193 -17.13 3.50 8.37
CA GLY A 193 -18.14 2.46 8.10
C GLY A 193 -17.89 1.62 6.82
N GLY A 194 -16.86 1.95 6.04
CA GLY A 194 -16.32 1.12 4.96
C GLY A 194 -15.02 0.44 5.40
N SER A 195 -15.00 -0.89 5.39
CA SER A 195 -13.80 -1.68 5.70
C SER A 195 -12.63 -1.28 4.78
N GLY A 196 -11.50 -0.87 5.36
CA GLY A 196 -10.20 -0.79 4.67
C GLY A 196 -9.88 0.44 3.84
N VAL A 197 -10.43 1.60 4.20
CA VAL A 197 -10.11 2.85 3.50
C VAL A 197 -8.87 3.52 4.10
N LEU A 198 -7.83 3.74 3.29
CA LEU A 198 -6.70 4.63 3.61
C LEU A 198 -6.91 5.99 2.92
N ASN A 199 -7.24 7.02 3.70
CA ASN A 199 -7.31 8.40 3.21
C ASN A 199 -6.03 9.16 3.56
N SER A 200 -5.37 9.74 2.55
CA SER A 200 -4.21 10.62 2.73
C SER A 200 -4.48 11.94 2.03
N VAL A 201 -4.70 12.99 2.82
CA VAL A 201 -4.88 14.36 2.33
C VAL A 201 -3.61 15.13 2.61
N VAL A 202 -3.08 15.80 1.59
CA VAL A 202 -1.87 16.62 1.70
C VAL A 202 -2.20 18.00 1.18
N GLU A 203 -2.11 19.01 2.04
CA GLU A 203 -2.53 20.37 1.70
C GLU A 203 -1.54 21.10 0.79
N ARG A 204 -0.24 20.88 1.00
CA ARG A 204 0.81 21.68 0.35
C ARG A 204 1.68 20.87 -0.60
N PHE A 205 2.31 19.80 -0.10
CA PHE A 205 3.35 19.12 -0.86
C PHE A 205 3.59 17.68 -0.39
N ARG A 206 3.69 16.76 -1.35
CA ARG A 206 4.08 15.36 -1.14
C ARG A 206 5.19 15.01 -2.11
N THR A 207 6.26 14.39 -1.62
CA THR A 207 7.32 13.80 -2.44
C THR A 207 7.53 12.34 -2.06
N ASP A 208 7.44 11.45 -3.06
CA ASP A 208 7.80 10.04 -2.92
C ASP A 208 9.10 9.79 -3.71
N THR A 209 10.23 9.64 -3.03
CA THR A 209 11.51 9.25 -3.67
C THR A 209 11.71 7.74 -3.55
N ILE A 210 11.93 7.06 -4.68
CA ILE A 210 12.08 5.60 -4.73
C ILE A 210 13.48 5.26 -5.23
N GLY A 211 14.26 4.53 -4.43
CA GLY A 211 15.65 4.20 -4.76
C GLY A 211 15.82 3.10 -5.81
N LEU A 212 14.96 2.07 -5.81
CA LEU A 212 15.09 0.91 -6.70
C LEU A 212 13.85 0.69 -7.58
N ALA A 213 12.69 0.44 -6.97
CA ALA A 213 11.47 0.13 -7.70
C ALA A 213 10.22 0.50 -6.91
N ARG A 214 9.17 0.91 -7.63
CA ARG A 214 7.81 1.08 -7.14
C ARG A 214 6.90 0.21 -8.00
N THR A 215 6.06 -0.59 -7.34
CA THR A 215 5.00 -1.36 -7.99
C THR A 215 3.67 -0.88 -7.43
N GLU A 216 2.71 -0.62 -8.31
CA GLU A 216 1.36 -0.22 -7.94
C GLU A 216 0.38 -1.19 -8.59
N GLN A 217 -0.49 -1.79 -7.78
CA GLN A 217 -1.47 -2.78 -8.20
C GLN A 217 -2.84 -2.38 -7.71
N ILE A 218 -3.83 -2.42 -8.60
CA ILE A 218 -5.15 -1.85 -8.40
C ILE A 218 -6.16 -2.88 -8.90
N GLY A 219 -7.03 -3.33 -7.99
CA GLY A 219 -7.95 -4.43 -8.27
C GLY A 219 -9.17 -4.03 -9.12
N LEU A 220 -9.77 -2.88 -8.82
CA LEU A 220 -11.02 -2.45 -9.47
C LEU A 220 -10.84 -1.23 -10.36
N ALA A 221 -10.46 -0.08 -9.79
CA ALA A 221 -10.41 1.18 -10.53
C ALA A 221 -9.26 2.07 -10.06
N LYS A 222 -8.60 2.73 -11.03
CA LYS A 222 -7.65 3.82 -10.80
C LYS A 222 -8.18 5.08 -11.43
N ASN A 223 -8.52 6.07 -10.61
CA ASN A 223 -8.85 7.41 -11.09
C ASN A 223 -7.72 8.38 -10.73
N THR A 224 -7.23 9.12 -11.72
CA THR A 224 -6.20 10.15 -11.52
C THR A 224 -6.69 11.44 -12.15
N VAL A 225 -7.00 12.43 -11.31
CA VAL A 225 -7.46 13.75 -11.75
C VAL A 225 -6.41 14.76 -11.33
N VAL A 226 -5.93 15.56 -12.28
CA VAL A 226 -4.93 16.60 -12.04
C VAL A 226 -5.50 17.93 -12.49
N GLY A 227 -5.56 18.91 -11.58
CA GLY A 227 -6.23 20.19 -11.84
C GLY A 227 -5.47 21.17 -12.73
N ASN A 228 -4.14 21.02 -12.87
CA ASN A 228 -3.33 21.95 -13.63
C ASN A 228 -2.37 21.25 -14.60
N ILE A 229 -1.27 20.67 -14.10
CA ILE A 229 -0.22 20.09 -14.94
C ILE A 229 0.14 18.70 -14.42
N MET A 230 0.10 17.70 -15.31
CA MET A 230 0.67 16.38 -15.09
C MET A 230 1.84 16.18 -16.06
N THR A 231 3.04 15.98 -15.53
CA THR A 231 4.24 15.69 -16.35
C THR A 231 4.75 14.30 -16.01
N THR A 232 4.89 13.46 -17.04
CA THR A 232 5.47 12.12 -16.91
C THR A 232 6.76 12.07 -17.72
N SER A 233 7.90 11.98 -17.05
CA SER A 233 9.22 11.82 -17.69
C SER A 233 9.74 10.41 -17.45
N VAL A 234 10.12 9.71 -18.52
CA VAL A 234 10.61 8.33 -18.46
C VAL A 234 11.96 8.25 -19.17
N GLY A 235 13.00 7.84 -18.44
CA GLY A 235 14.37 7.88 -18.95
C GLY A 235 14.73 6.82 -20.01
N LYS A 236 14.04 5.67 -20.05
CA LYS A 236 14.33 4.59 -21.00
C LYS A 236 13.11 4.12 -21.80
N THR A 237 12.08 3.60 -21.13
CA THR A 237 10.97 2.95 -21.83
C THR A 237 9.67 3.14 -21.07
N MET A 238 8.66 3.66 -21.76
CA MET A 238 7.28 3.66 -21.32
C MET A 238 6.50 2.65 -22.18
N LYS A 239 5.80 1.71 -21.55
CA LYS A 239 4.91 0.76 -22.23
C LYS A 239 3.52 0.91 -21.67
N VAL A 240 2.55 1.13 -22.56
CA VAL A 240 1.14 1.15 -22.24
C VAL A 240 0.50 0.01 -23.00
N LYS A 241 -0.20 -0.88 -22.30
CA LYS A 241 -0.98 -1.96 -22.90
C LYS A 241 -2.39 -1.85 -22.35
N VAL A 242 -3.36 -1.77 -23.25
CA VAL A 242 -4.78 -1.65 -22.93
C VAL A 242 -5.49 -2.87 -23.51
N GLY A 243 -6.44 -3.43 -22.75
CA GLY A 243 -7.15 -4.66 -23.13
C GLY A 243 -8.31 -4.42 -24.10
N GLU A 244 -9.01 -3.30 -23.90
CA GLU A 244 -10.21 -2.92 -24.67
C GLU A 244 -9.95 -1.55 -25.31
N ASP A 245 -10.47 -0.46 -24.70
CA ASP A 245 -10.46 0.87 -25.30
C ASP A 245 -9.36 1.78 -24.75
N TYR A 246 -8.65 2.46 -25.66
CA TYR A 246 -7.71 3.54 -25.35
C TYR A 246 -8.18 4.84 -26.02
N ASP A 247 -8.76 5.74 -25.23
CA ASP A 247 -9.20 7.06 -25.67
C ASP A 247 -8.19 8.15 -25.28
N LEU A 248 -7.91 9.06 -26.22
CA LEU A 248 -7.02 10.21 -26.05
C LEU A 248 -7.67 11.45 -26.64
N GLU A 249 -8.36 12.21 -25.80
CA GLU A 249 -8.95 13.49 -26.19
C GLU A 249 -8.05 14.66 -25.79
N THR A 250 -7.79 15.59 -26.73
CA THR A 250 -7.07 16.84 -26.44
C THR A 250 -7.74 18.03 -27.11
N LYS A 251 -7.82 19.16 -26.41
CA LYS A 251 -8.50 20.38 -26.92
C LYS A 251 -7.63 21.26 -27.81
N LYS A 252 -6.30 21.16 -27.70
CA LYS A 252 -5.36 22.08 -28.38
C LYS A 252 -4.50 21.37 -29.41
N SER A 253 -3.62 20.47 -28.95
CA SER A 253 -2.65 19.83 -29.84
C SER A 253 -2.06 18.58 -29.21
N ILE A 254 -1.74 17.62 -30.06
CA ILE A 254 -0.85 16.49 -29.76
C ILE A 254 0.43 16.74 -30.54
N PHE A 255 1.59 16.67 -29.88
CA PHE A 255 2.89 16.81 -30.51
C PHE A 255 3.73 15.56 -30.27
N ASN A 256 4.03 14.84 -31.34
CA ASN A 256 4.89 13.66 -31.33
C ASN A 256 6.17 13.95 -32.10
N ARG A 257 7.32 13.83 -31.43
CA ARG A 257 8.64 13.90 -32.07
C ARG A 257 9.37 12.58 -31.89
N THR A 258 9.59 11.88 -32.98
CA THR A 258 10.24 10.57 -32.98
C THR A 258 11.02 10.37 -34.27
N VAL A 259 12.07 9.53 -34.22
CA VAL A 259 12.81 9.08 -35.41
C VAL A 259 11.95 8.13 -36.25
N ARG A 260 11.07 7.35 -35.60
CA ARG A 260 10.14 6.43 -36.26
C ARG A 260 8.80 6.47 -35.54
N HIS A 261 7.74 6.78 -36.28
CA HIS A 261 6.36 6.66 -35.79
C HIS A 261 5.69 5.54 -36.57
N THR A 262 5.24 4.51 -35.87
CA THR A 262 4.61 3.35 -36.49
C THR A 262 3.23 3.18 -35.86
N LEU A 263 2.21 3.24 -36.70
CA LEU A 263 0.82 3.04 -36.34
C LEU A 263 0.29 1.88 -37.17
N HIS A 264 -0.38 0.95 -36.52
CA HIS A 264 -0.97 -0.22 -37.16
C HIS A 264 -2.42 -0.34 -36.72
N ALA A 265 -3.31 -0.56 -37.67
CA ALA A 265 -4.69 -0.95 -37.42
C ALA A 265 -4.97 -2.21 -38.24
N ARG A 266 -5.75 -3.13 -37.68
CA ARG A 266 -6.06 -4.41 -38.32
C ARG A 266 -7.12 -4.27 -39.40
N GLU A 267 -8.23 -3.64 -39.06
CA GLU A 267 -9.39 -3.53 -39.95
C GLU A 267 -9.39 -2.21 -40.72
N LYS A 268 -9.20 -1.11 -40.00
CA LYS A 268 -9.38 0.21 -40.55
C LYS A 268 -8.54 1.25 -39.82
N PHE A 269 -7.85 2.08 -40.59
CA PHE A 269 -7.13 3.24 -40.09
C PHE A 269 -7.70 4.51 -40.72
N ILE A 270 -8.08 5.49 -39.90
CA ILE A 270 -8.75 6.72 -40.35
C ILE A 270 -7.98 7.93 -39.80
N ILE A 271 -7.61 8.84 -40.69
CA ILE A 271 -7.15 10.18 -40.35
C ILE A 271 -8.12 11.17 -40.99
N GLY A 272 -8.89 11.89 -40.17
CA GLY A 272 -9.92 12.81 -40.64
C GLY A 272 -9.69 14.23 -40.14
N GLY A 273 -10.03 15.21 -40.98
CA GLY A 273 -10.11 16.62 -40.61
C GLY A 273 -11.11 17.38 -41.49
N PRO A 274 -11.33 18.68 -41.25
CA PRO A 274 -12.35 19.46 -41.97
C PRO A 274 -12.18 19.49 -43.50
N GLY A 275 -10.95 19.32 -43.99
CA GLY A 275 -10.62 19.35 -45.43
C GLY A 275 -10.72 18.00 -46.15
N GLY A 276 -10.83 16.88 -45.42
CA GLY A 276 -10.84 15.54 -45.98
C GLY A 276 -10.43 14.44 -45.00
N THR A 277 -10.50 13.21 -45.47
CA THR A 277 -10.22 11.99 -44.72
C THR A 277 -9.35 11.04 -45.53
N ILE A 278 -8.34 10.47 -44.90
CA ILE A 278 -7.56 9.35 -45.41
C ILE A 278 -8.05 8.09 -44.68
N ILE A 279 -8.42 7.08 -45.44
CA ILE A 279 -8.88 5.78 -44.95
C ILE A 279 -7.97 4.71 -45.54
N ILE A 280 -7.44 3.84 -44.69
CA ILE A 280 -6.69 2.65 -45.08
C ILE A 280 -7.45 1.45 -44.54
N ASP A 281 -7.86 0.55 -45.43
CA ASP A 281 -8.59 -0.67 -45.10
C ASP A 281 -8.16 -1.81 -46.05
N GLU A 282 -8.86 -2.95 -45.96
CA GLU A 282 -8.63 -4.15 -46.77
C GLU A 282 -8.79 -3.93 -48.28
N THR A 283 -9.50 -2.88 -48.72
CA THR A 283 -9.69 -2.56 -50.14
C THR A 283 -8.57 -1.68 -50.71
N GLY A 284 -7.79 -1.03 -49.84
CA GLY A 284 -6.66 -0.19 -50.20
C GLY A 284 -6.65 1.15 -49.46
N VAL A 285 -6.04 2.17 -50.09
CA VAL A 285 -5.95 3.54 -49.54
C VAL A 285 -6.94 4.44 -50.26
N THR A 286 -7.93 4.94 -49.52
CA THR A 286 -8.93 5.90 -50.03
C THR A 286 -8.66 7.29 -49.47
N ILE A 287 -8.52 8.28 -50.37
CA ILE A 287 -8.40 9.70 -50.01
C ILE A 287 -9.68 10.43 -50.42
N LYS A 288 -10.47 10.86 -49.45
CA LYS A 288 -11.67 11.70 -49.66
C LYS A 288 -11.32 13.14 -49.33
N ALA A 289 -11.27 14.03 -50.32
CA ALA A 289 -10.96 15.44 -50.09
C ALA A 289 -11.78 16.34 -51.03
N ARG A 290 -12.08 17.58 -50.61
CA ARG A 290 -12.72 18.58 -51.50
C ARG A 290 -11.79 19.01 -52.64
N HIS A 291 -10.49 19.07 -52.34
CA HIS A 291 -9.43 19.31 -53.30
C HIS A 291 -8.26 18.39 -53.00
N PHE A 292 -7.79 17.65 -54.01
CA PHE A 292 -6.57 16.89 -53.93
C PHE A 292 -5.47 17.65 -54.67
N ARG A 293 -4.51 18.24 -53.93
CA ARG A 293 -3.39 18.99 -54.50
C ARG A 293 -2.09 18.32 -54.09
N VAL A 294 -1.37 17.78 -55.06
CA VAL A 294 -0.03 17.22 -54.86
C VAL A 294 0.99 18.22 -55.37
N ARG A 295 1.91 18.64 -54.50
CA ARG A 295 3.03 19.51 -54.87
C ARG A 295 4.32 18.72 -54.69
N SER A 296 4.83 18.18 -55.79
CA SER A 296 6.07 17.39 -55.82
C SER A 296 6.79 17.60 -57.14
N PRO A 297 8.14 17.58 -57.17
CA PRO A 297 8.91 17.57 -58.41
C PRO A 297 8.58 16.36 -59.30
N ASN A 298 8.29 15.21 -58.70
CA ASN A 298 7.92 13.96 -59.37
C ASN A 298 6.81 13.24 -58.59
N VAL A 299 5.87 12.64 -59.29
CA VAL A 299 4.84 11.77 -58.71
C VAL A 299 4.79 10.49 -59.55
N ASP A 300 4.94 9.34 -58.90
CA ASP A 300 4.90 8.04 -59.55
C ASP A 300 3.53 7.37 -59.28
N PHE A 301 2.90 6.88 -60.35
CA PHE A 301 1.64 6.14 -60.32
C PHE A 301 1.80 4.72 -60.88
N SER A 302 3.03 4.21 -60.97
CA SER A 302 3.32 2.83 -61.33
C SER A 302 2.70 1.86 -60.31
N SER A 303 2.34 0.66 -60.76
CA SER A 303 1.74 -0.36 -59.90
C SER A 303 2.76 -0.85 -58.87
N GLY A 304 2.46 -0.71 -57.58
CA GLY A 304 3.24 -1.25 -56.46
C GLY A 304 2.40 -2.20 -55.61
N ASN A 305 3.06 -3.15 -54.93
CA ASN A 305 2.43 -4.06 -53.98
C ASN A 305 2.64 -3.49 -52.55
N PRO A 306 1.63 -3.46 -51.66
CA PRO A 306 1.85 -3.03 -50.28
C PRO A 306 2.82 -3.97 -49.56
N ASP A 307 3.86 -3.41 -48.94
CA ASP A 307 4.69 -4.10 -47.95
C ASP A 307 3.84 -4.35 -46.69
N GLN A 308 3.06 -5.44 -46.68
CA GLN A 308 2.28 -5.82 -45.50
C GLN A 308 3.25 -6.17 -44.36
N VAL A 309 3.09 -5.52 -43.22
CA VAL A 309 3.90 -5.82 -42.04
C VAL A 309 3.41 -7.14 -41.46
N ASP A 310 4.24 -8.19 -41.51
CA ASP A 310 3.96 -9.54 -40.98
C ASP A 310 3.40 -9.54 -39.54
N ALA A 311 3.65 -8.48 -38.77
CA ALA A 311 3.13 -8.28 -37.42
C ALA A 311 1.60 -8.18 -37.33
N LEU A 312 0.89 -7.88 -38.42
CA LEU A 312 -0.58 -7.87 -38.48
C LEU A 312 -1.19 -9.28 -38.57
N ASN A 313 -0.39 -10.28 -38.94
CA ASN A 313 -0.82 -11.68 -39.14
C ASN A 313 -0.47 -12.59 -37.95
N SER A 314 0.05 -12.04 -36.84
CA SER A 314 0.42 -12.84 -35.66
C SER A 314 -0.43 -12.48 -34.45
N ASP A 315 -1.01 -13.48 -33.78
CA ASP A 315 -1.74 -13.33 -32.50
C ASP A 315 -0.81 -13.00 -31.29
N LYS A 316 0.45 -12.64 -31.55
CA LYS A 316 1.41 -12.25 -30.51
C LYS A 316 1.31 -10.74 -30.28
N ALA A 317 1.39 -10.33 -29.01
CA ALA A 317 1.48 -8.90 -28.66
C ALA A 317 2.60 -8.22 -29.46
N PHE A 318 2.37 -6.99 -29.95
CA PHE A 318 3.37 -6.18 -30.68
C PHE A 318 4.69 -6.09 -29.89
N VAL A 319 5.64 -7.00 -30.17
CA VAL A 319 6.99 -6.93 -29.63
C VAL A 319 7.87 -6.38 -30.74
N GLN A 320 8.23 -5.11 -30.61
CA GLN A 320 9.33 -4.56 -31.39
C GLN A 320 10.61 -5.27 -30.93
N GLU A 321 11.17 -6.13 -31.78
CA GLU A 321 12.51 -6.67 -31.57
C GLU A 321 13.51 -5.51 -31.65
N CYS A 322 14.10 -5.13 -30.52
CA CYS A 322 15.29 -4.30 -30.53
C CYS A 322 16.42 -5.12 -31.15
N LYS A 323 16.78 -4.83 -32.41
CA LYS A 323 18.02 -5.36 -32.99
C LYS A 323 19.19 -4.84 -32.16
N ALA A 324 19.88 -5.74 -31.46
CA ALA A 324 21.18 -5.44 -30.87
C ALA A 324 22.14 -5.08 -32.01
N GLY A 325 22.85 -3.96 -31.87
CA GLY A 325 23.85 -3.54 -32.84
C GLY A 325 24.91 -4.62 -33.03
N LYS A 326 25.26 -4.92 -34.28
CA LYS A 326 26.46 -5.67 -34.61
C LYS A 326 27.67 -4.85 -34.18
N GLY A 327 28.27 -5.17 -33.04
CA GLY A 327 29.68 -4.89 -32.80
C GLY A 327 30.47 -5.96 -33.53
N GLY A 328 31.15 -5.56 -34.62
CA GLY A 328 32.13 -6.41 -35.28
C GLY A 328 33.45 -6.31 -34.54
N ASP A 329 33.96 -7.47 -34.12
CA ASP A 329 35.38 -7.67 -33.86
C ASP A 329 36.17 -7.49 -35.16
N SER A 330 37.20 -6.65 -35.09
CA SER A 330 38.48 -6.80 -35.80
C SER A 330 39.49 -5.85 -35.17
#